data_AF-A0A1H3GSB1-F1
#
_entry.id   AF-A0A1H3GSB1-F1
#
_cell.length_a   1.000
_cell.length_b   1.000
_cell.length_c   1.000
_cell.angle_alpha   90.00
_cell.angle_beta   90.00
_cell.angle_gamma   90.00
#
_symmetry.space_group_name_H-M   'P 1'
#
loop_
_entity.id
_entity.type
_entity.pdbx_description
1 polymer ?
#
loop_
_entity_poly.entity_id
_entity_poly.type
_entity_poly.pdbx_seq_one_letter_code
_entity_poly.pdbx_strand_id
1 'polypeptide(L)'
;MITVAAGWTEVGDRVFVRRHAALDLNCGLVAGDGRCLVVDTRSHLAEGRALAEAVRTVTPYPWAVVNTHAHLDHCFGNAAFRPADVWGSRRCADELAATGDLQRAAVVAGLLAADEVEAGLMAAAPIDPPDRLVDDVAELDIGGRAVTLRHLGRGHTDGDLVVAVDDILFAGDLVEEGAPPAMGDAFPLEWPDTLDALLAMARGPVVPGHGAVVTAGYVAVQQSELAQLARWLTDPGAAPVFDARTRADAPVEGLGQPAHQRQGQHPEQAGDRAPRPLGHVGPHRLPLDGGGQRAHTGRQVDSQPEATASGSSTSSSRRTTRMPGCWARSSSRNTSRRSSRRAMSARSRPRAANSRAMPRPRPVLAPVMKIR
;
A
#
# COMPACT_ATOMS: atom_id res chain seq x y z
N MET A 1 20.89 3.13 -13.41
CA MET A 1 20.43 2.18 -12.36
C MET A 1 20.15 3.00 -11.13
N ILE A 2 18.87 3.16 -10.78
CA ILE A 2 18.48 3.74 -9.50
C ILE A 2 18.70 2.64 -8.47
N THR A 3 19.64 2.85 -7.54
CA THR A 3 19.87 1.92 -6.43
C THR A 3 18.69 2.04 -5.48
N VAL A 4 17.79 1.05 -5.49
CA VAL A 4 16.74 0.93 -4.46
C VAL A 4 17.45 0.65 -3.13
N ALA A 5 17.31 1.55 -2.16
CA ALA A 5 17.93 1.38 -0.85
C ALA A 5 17.35 0.14 -0.17
N ALA A 6 18.20 -0.84 0.15
CA ALA A 6 17.79 -2.03 0.88
C ALA A 6 17.50 -1.66 2.34
N GLY A 7 16.23 -1.65 2.75
CA GLY A 7 15.87 -1.38 4.14
C GLY A 7 14.50 -0.77 4.34
N TRP A 8 14.15 -0.51 5.60
CA TRP A 8 12.99 0.29 5.98
C TRP A 8 13.33 1.78 5.89
N THR A 9 12.46 2.54 5.25
CA THR A 9 12.49 4.01 5.26
C THR A 9 11.35 4.50 6.13
N GLU A 10 11.65 5.31 7.15
CA GLU A 10 10.63 5.92 8.00
C GLU A 10 10.03 7.14 7.27
N VAL A 11 8.72 7.11 7.01
CA VAL A 11 7.98 8.16 6.29
C VAL A 11 7.12 9.03 7.22
N GLY A 12 7.01 8.62 8.48
CA GLY A 12 6.55 9.40 9.62
C GLY A 12 6.81 8.62 10.90
N ASP A 13 6.51 9.20 12.06
CA ASP A 13 6.83 8.61 13.36
C ASP A 13 6.37 7.15 13.46
N ARG A 14 7.32 6.20 13.44
CA ARG A 14 7.08 4.75 13.49
C ARG A 14 6.16 4.23 12.38
N VAL A 15 6.16 4.89 11.23
CA VAL A 15 5.51 4.44 9.99
C VAL A 15 6.59 4.27 8.93
N PHE A 16 6.75 3.04 8.44
CA PHE A 16 7.86 2.65 7.58
C PHE A 16 7.36 2.09 6.25
N VAL A 17 8.16 2.31 5.20
CA VAL A 17 8.01 1.73 3.88
C VAL A 17 9.26 0.93 3.56
N ARG A 18 9.09 -0.29 3.07
CA ARG A 18 10.16 -1.09 2.49
C ARG A 18 9.89 -1.26 1.00
N ARG A 19 10.75 -0.65 0.18
CA ARG A 19 10.72 -0.77 -1.28
C ARG A 19 11.61 -1.94 -1.71
N HIS A 20 11.07 -2.83 -2.52
CA HIS A 20 11.74 -4.04 -2.97
C HIS A 20 12.16 -3.92 -4.43
N ALA A 21 13.34 -4.46 -4.78
CA ALA A 21 13.80 -4.43 -6.17
C ALA A 21 12.88 -5.22 -7.11
N ALA A 22 12.33 -6.35 -6.65
CA ALA A 22 11.35 -7.12 -7.40
C ALA A 22 10.01 -6.37 -7.45
N LEU A 23 9.56 -6.10 -8.68
CA LEU A 23 8.38 -5.33 -9.06
C LEU A 23 8.39 -3.87 -8.58
N ASP A 24 9.47 -3.40 -7.98
CA ASP A 24 9.51 -2.07 -7.36
C ASP A 24 8.46 -1.88 -6.25
N LEU A 25 7.97 -2.99 -5.69
CA LEU A 25 6.84 -3.05 -4.75
C LEU A 25 7.20 -2.46 -3.38
N ASN A 26 6.26 -1.71 -2.82
CA ASN A 26 6.27 -1.22 -1.44
C ASN A 26 5.47 -2.15 -0.53
N CYS A 27 6.06 -2.46 0.63
CA CYS A 27 5.31 -2.98 1.78
C CYS A 27 5.41 -2.00 2.95
N GLY A 28 4.33 -1.84 3.70
CA GLY A 28 4.23 -0.92 4.83
C GLY A 28 4.38 -1.59 6.19
N LEU A 29 4.86 -0.82 7.17
CA LEU A 29 4.85 -1.21 8.58
C LEU A 29 4.46 -0.01 9.45
N VAL A 30 3.39 -0.15 10.22
CA VAL A 30 2.99 0.78 11.27
C VAL A 30 3.28 0.14 12.63
N ALA A 31 4.10 0.77 13.47
CA ALA A 31 4.42 0.25 14.79
C ALA A 31 3.87 1.16 15.89
N GLY A 32 3.00 0.62 16.74
CA GLY A 32 2.58 1.26 17.98
C GLY A 32 3.02 0.47 19.21
N ASP A 33 2.39 0.72 20.35
CA ASP A 33 2.80 0.12 21.61
C ASP A 33 2.17 -1.27 21.79
N GLY A 34 3.01 -2.30 21.70
CA GLY A 34 2.58 -3.70 21.88
C GLY A 34 1.89 -4.33 20.67
N ARG A 35 1.70 -3.59 19.55
CA ARG A 35 1.14 -4.08 18.28
C ARG A 35 1.78 -3.41 17.08
N CYS A 36 1.77 -4.07 15.93
CA CYS A 36 2.07 -3.46 14.65
C CYS A 36 1.08 -3.89 13.55
N LEU A 37 1.09 -3.19 12.42
CA LEU A 37 0.34 -3.50 11.22
C LEU A 37 1.29 -3.59 10.04
N VAL A 38 1.18 -4.65 9.25
CA VAL A 38 1.88 -4.83 7.98
C VAL A 38 0.90 -4.54 6.84
N VAL A 39 1.33 -3.74 5.86
CA VAL A 39 0.55 -3.44 4.66
C VAL A 39 1.20 -4.15 3.47
N ASP A 40 0.46 -5.07 2.86
CA ASP A 40 0.86 -5.96 1.77
C ASP A 40 1.99 -6.95 2.11
N THR A 41 2.03 -8.10 1.43
CA THR A 41 2.76 -9.28 1.91
C THR A 41 3.70 -9.94 0.94
N ARG A 42 3.94 -9.36 -0.25
CA ARG A 42 4.82 -9.92 -1.31
C ARG A 42 4.18 -11.07 -2.10
N SER A 43 4.92 -11.55 -3.11
CA SER A 43 4.42 -12.40 -4.21
C SER A 43 4.37 -13.90 -3.92
N HIS A 44 5.01 -14.39 -2.84
CA HIS A 44 4.94 -15.79 -2.44
C HIS A 44 5.45 -15.99 -1.01
N LEU A 45 5.29 -17.20 -0.48
CA LEU A 45 5.61 -17.54 0.92
C LEU A 45 7.06 -17.23 1.34
N ALA A 46 8.05 -17.45 0.46
CA ALA A 46 9.45 -17.20 0.80
C ALA A 46 9.73 -15.70 0.94
N GLU A 47 9.19 -14.87 0.05
CA GLU A 47 9.28 -13.42 0.18
C GLU A 47 8.48 -12.88 1.38
N GLY A 48 7.29 -13.42 1.63
CA GLY A 48 6.50 -13.09 2.81
C GLY A 48 7.25 -13.40 4.11
N ARG A 49 7.98 -14.52 4.18
CA ARG A 49 8.86 -14.86 5.31
C ARG A 49 10.02 -13.87 5.45
N ALA A 50 10.67 -13.50 4.35
CA ALA A 50 11.73 -12.50 4.36
C ALA A 50 11.21 -11.12 4.83
N LEU A 51 9.99 -10.74 4.43
CA LEU A 51 9.32 -9.54 4.93
C LEU A 51 9.03 -9.65 6.43
N ALA A 52 8.51 -10.78 6.90
CA ALA A 52 8.25 -11.01 8.32
C ALA A 52 9.53 -10.92 9.17
N GLU A 53 10.65 -11.47 8.69
CA GLU A 53 11.97 -11.30 9.31
C GLU A 53 12.40 -9.83 9.33
N ALA A 54 12.21 -9.10 8.22
CA ALA A 54 12.49 -7.67 8.16
C ALA A 54 11.64 -6.87 9.15
N VAL A 55 10.36 -7.20 9.35
CA VAL A 55 9.50 -6.57 10.37
C VAL A 55 10.08 -6.79 11.77
N ARG A 56 10.63 -7.98 12.06
CA ARG A 56 11.22 -8.31 13.36
C ARG A 56 12.49 -7.52 13.68
N THR A 57 13.15 -6.93 12.67
CA THR A 57 14.27 -5.99 12.90
C THR A 57 13.81 -4.63 13.43
N VAL A 58 12.54 -4.27 13.25
CA VAL A 58 11.95 -3.00 13.71
C VAL A 58 11.18 -3.19 15.01
N THR A 59 10.40 -4.27 15.13
CA THR A 59 9.55 -4.50 16.30
C THR A 59 9.30 -5.98 16.61
N PRO A 60 9.32 -6.37 17.91
CA PRO A 60 8.96 -7.72 18.33
C PRO A 60 7.43 -7.92 18.48
N TYR A 61 6.63 -6.87 18.30
CA TYR A 61 5.20 -6.91 18.61
C TYR A 61 4.39 -7.80 17.65
N PRO A 62 3.26 -8.36 18.12
CA PRO A 62 2.33 -9.07 17.26
C PRO A 62 1.80 -8.14 16.15
N TRP A 63 1.73 -8.68 14.94
CA TRP A 63 1.24 -7.99 13.76
C TRP A 63 -0.24 -8.30 13.51
N ALA A 64 -0.95 -7.35 12.91
CA ALA A 64 -2.04 -7.61 11.97
C ALA A 64 -1.52 -7.36 10.54
N VAL A 65 -2.25 -7.85 9.54
CA VAL A 65 -1.94 -7.61 8.12
C VAL A 65 -3.11 -6.92 7.45
N VAL A 66 -2.86 -6.03 6.49
CA VAL A 66 -3.86 -5.54 5.52
C VAL A 66 -3.34 -5.78 4.11
N ASN A 67 -4.17 -6.34 3.24
CA ASN A 67 -3.94 -6.31 1.79
C ASN A 67 -4.70 -5.13 1.18
N THR A 68 -4.02 -4.35 0.34
CA THR A 68 -4.61 -3.22 -0.38
C THR A 68 -5.54 -3.69 -1.49
N HIS A 69 -5.20 -4.76 -2.20
CA HIS A 69 -6.02 -5.39 -3.23
C HIS A 69 -5.59 -6.84 -3.52
N ALA A 70 -6.22 -7.50 -4.50
CA ALA A 70 -6.14 -8.95 -4.74
C ALA A 70 -5.02 -9.41 -5.70
N HIS A 71 -4.11 -8.54 -6.12
CA HIS A 71 -3.00 -8.96 -6.98
C HIS A 71 -1.92 -9.69 -6.19
N LEU A 72 -1.33 -10.69 -6.85
CA LEU A 72 -0.45 -11.69 -6.25
C LEU A 72 0.67 -11.11 -5.37
N ASP A 73 1.28 -10.02 -5.81
CA ASP A 73 2.41 -9.38 -5.17
C ASP A 73 2.05 -8.59 -3.91
N HIS A 74 0.76 -8.37 -3.68
CA HIS A 74 0.24 -7.75 -2.47
C HIS A 74 -0.25 -8.77 -1.43
N CYS A 75 -0.56 -10.01 -1.84
CA CYS A 75 -1.31 -10.95 -0.98
C CYS A 75 -0.79 -12.40 -0.94
N PHE A 76 0.03 -12.88 -1.87
CA PHE A 76 0.43 -14.30 -1.88
C PHE A 76 1.42 -14.66 -0.76
N GLY A 77 2.04 -13.69 -0.11
CA GLY A 77 2.83 -13.89 1.09
C GLY A 77 2.03 -13.96 2.40
N ASN A 78 0.70 -13.83 2.37
CA ASN A 78 -0.16 -13.80 3.57
C ASN A 78 0.08 -14.97 4.53
N ALA A 79 0.31 -16.17 3.99
CA ALA A 79 0.57 -17.38 4.77
C ALA A 79 1.80 -17.28 5.70
N ALA A 80 2.75 -16.36 5.43
CA ALA A 80 3.90 -16.10 6.30
C ALA A 80 3.53 -15.39 7.62
N PHE A 81 2.39 -14.72 7.67
CA PHE A 81 1.96 -13.90 8.80
C PHE A 81 0.92 -14.58 9.71
N ARG A 82 0.41 -15.75 9.30
CA ARG A 82 -0.52 -16.55 10.11
C ARG A 82 0.12 -16.95 11.46
N PRO A 83 -0.67 -17.01 12.55
CA PRO A 83 -2.14 -16.98 12.63
C PRO A 83 -2.74 -15.57 12.81
N ALA A 84 -2.05 -14.50 12.42
CA ALA A 84 -2.60 -13.15 12.53
C ALA A 84 -3.87 -12.96 11.68
N ASP A 85 -4.69 -12.00 12.11
CA ASP A 85 -5.81 -11.48 11.33
C ASP A 85 -5.28 -10.83 10.04
N VAL A 86 -5.89 -11.19 8.90
CA VAL A 86 -5.57 -10.58 7.59
C VAL A 86 -6.78 -9.79 7.14
N TRP A 87 -6.62 -8.48 7.09
CA TRP A 87 -7.64 -7.53 6.69
C TRP A 87 -7.57 -7.28 5.18
N GLY A 88 -8.73 -7.03 4.57
CA GLY A 88 -8.85 -6.71 3.17
C GLY A 88 -10.29 -6.33 2.85
N SER A 89 -10.54 -5.78 1.67
CA SER A 89 -11.94 -5.57 1.29
C SER A 89 -12.62 -6.92 1.05
N ARG A 90 -13.95 -6.97 1.18
CA ARG A 90 -14.70 -8.17 0.81
C ARG A 90 -14.40 -8.61 -0.63
N ARG A 91 -14.34 -7.64 -1.54
CA ARG A 91 -14.06 -7.89 -2.96
C ARG A 91 -12.64 -8.40 -3.18
N CYS A 92 -11.65 -7.86 -2.46
CA CYS A 92 -10.29 -8.39 -2.48
C CYS A 92 -10.25 -9.88 -2.08
N ALA A 93 -10.96 -10.25 -1.01
CA ALA A 93 -11.03 -11.65 -0.58
C ALA A 93 -11.75 -12.55 -1.60
N ASP A 94 -12.88 -12.10 -2.13
CA ASP A 94 -13.66 -12.82 -3.13
C ASP A 94 -12.88 -13.00 -4.44
N GLU A 95 -12.20 -11.96 -4.92
CA GLU A 95 -11.38 -11.96 -6.14
C GLU A 95 -10.17 -12.86 -5.99
N LEU A 96 -9.44 -12.77 -4.88
CA LEU A 96 -8.28 -13.64 -4.63
C LEU A 96 -8.69 -15.11 -4.54
N ALA A 97 -9.81 -15.41 -3.88
CA ALA A 97 -10.34 -16.77 -3.83
C ALA A 97 -10.76 -17.29 -5.21
N ALA A 98 -11.30 -16.41 -6.07
CA ALA A 98 -11.77 -16.79 -7.41
C ALA A 98 -10.64 -16.88 -8.44
N THR A 99 -9.60 -16.04 -8.33
CA THR A 99 -8.61 -15.82 -9.40
C THR A 99 -7.19 -16.14 -9.00
N GLY A 100 -6.89 -16.38 -7.72
CA GLY A 100 -5.52 -16.59 -7.24
C GLY A 100 -4.79 -17.73 -7.97
N ASP A 101 -5.47 -18.84 -8.24
CA ASP A 101 -4.87 -19.95 -9.01
C ASP A 101 -4.57 -19.56 -10.48
N LEU A 102 -5.39 -18.70 -11.08
CA LEU A 102 -5.18 -18.19 -12.45
C LEU A 102 -3.99 -17.21 -12.49
N GLN A 103 -3.92 -16.28 -11.53
CA GLN A 103 -2.79 -15.36 -11.39
C GLN A 103 -1.48 -16.14 -11.21
N ARG A 104 -1.47 -17.13 -10.31
CA ARG A 104 -0.32 -18.00 -10.08
C ARG A 104 0.09 -18.74 -11.36
N ALA A 105 -0.84 -19.36 -12.06
CA ALA A 105 -0.55 -20.09 -13.30
C ALA A 105 0.03 -19.18 -14.39
N ALA A 106 -0.50 -17.96 -14.56
CA ALA A 106 -0.02 -17.00 -15.53
C ALA A 106 1.42 -16.55 -15.26
N VAL A 107 1.76 -16.23 -14.00
CA VAL A 107 3.11 -15.83 -13.63
C VAL A 107 4.10 -16.98 -13.74
N VAL A 108 3.72 -18.18 -13.28
CA VAL A 108 4.56 -19.38 -13.44
C VAL A 108 4.89 -19.61 -14.90
N ALA A 109 3.91 -19.54 -15.80
CA ALA A 109 4.13 -19.71 -17.23
C ALA A 109 5.13 -18.70 -17.80
N GLY A 110 5.08 -17.44 -17.34
CA GLY A 110 6.04 -16.41 -17.73
C GLY A 110 7.46 -16.61 -17.18
N LEU A 111 7.58 -17.19 -15.97
CA LEU A 111 8.86 -17.38 -15.29
C LEU A 111 9.60 -18.64 -15.72
N LEU A 112 8.91 -19.71 -16.13
CA LEU A 112 9.50 -21.03 -16.38
C LEU A 112 10.73 -21.01 -17.32
N ALA A 113 10.76 -20.10 -18.30
CA ALA A 113 11.88 -19.98 -19.24
C ALA A 113 13.03 -19.09 -18.72
N ALA A 114 12.75 -18.19 -17.78
CA ALA A 114 13.68 -17.16 -17.31
C ALA A 114 14.31 -17.50 -15.95
N ASP A 115 13.51 -18.08 -15.04
CA ASP A 115 13.91 -18.41 -13.68
C ASP A 115 13.05 -19.57 -13.15
N GLU A 116 13.56 -20.80 -13.31
CA GLU A 116 12.86 -22.01 -12.87
C GLU A 116 12.69 -22.08 -11.34
N VAL A 117 13.63 -21.51 -10.59
CA VAL A 117 13.57 -21.49 -9.12
C VAL A 117 12.44 -20.58 -8.66
N GLU A 118 12.39 -19.36 -9.20
CA GLU A 118 11.32 -18.40 -8.91
C GLU A 118 9.95 -18.93 -9.37
N ALA A 119 9.89 -19.58 -10.54
CA ALA A 119 8.68 -20.25 -11.00
C ALA A 119 8.21 -21.34 -10.01
N GLY A 120 9.13 -22.12 -9.45
CA GLY A 120 8.83 -23.12 -8.43
C GLY A 120 8.32 -22.52 -7.11
N LEU A 121 8.92 -21.41 -6.66
CA LEU A 121 8.48 -20.68 -5.47
C LEU A 121 7.09 -20.08 -5.64
N MET A 122 6.82 -19.47 -6.80
CA MET A 122 5.51 -18.96 -7.17
C MET A 122 4.49 -20.08 -7.28
N ALA A 123 4.81 -21.20 -7.93
CA ALA A 123 3.89 -22.34 -8.08
C ALA A 123 3.45 -22.96 -6.74
N ALA A 124 4.31 -22.87 -5.71
CA ALA A 124 4.03 -23.35 -4.36
C ALA A 124 3.34 -22.29 -3.47
N ALA A 125 3.06 -21.09 -3.97
CA ALA A 125 2.44 -20.01 -3.19
C ALA A 125 0.99 -20.39 -2.80
N PRO A 126 0.66 -20.45 -1.49
CA PRO A 126 -0.70 -20.67 -1.04
C PRO A 126 -1.61 -19.49 -1.42
N ILE A 127 -2.83 -19.78 -1.85
CA ILE A 127 -3.88 -18.75 -1.93
C ILE A 127 -4.50 -18.62 -0.53
N ASP A 128 -4.21 -17.50 0.13
CA ASP A 128 -4.63 -17.23 1.51
C ASP A 128 -5.36 -15.88 1.60
N PRO A 129 -6.68 -15.84 1.33
CA PRO A 129 -7.44 -14.60 1.31
C PRO A 129 -7.60 -13.92 2.68
N PRO A 130 -7.85 -12.59 2.71
CA PRO A 130 -8.25 -11.88 3.91
C PRO A 130 -9.46 -12.52 4.60
N ASP A 131 -9.45 -12.53 5.94
CA ASP A 131 -10.52 -13.05 6.80
C ASP A 131 -11.19 -11.99 7.68
N ARG A 132 -10.63 -10.78 7.72
CA ARG A 132 -11.25 -9.58 8.30
C ARG A 132 -11.66 -8.62 7.19
N LEU A 133 -12.95 -8.67 6.87
CA LEU A 133 -13.47 -8.02 5.68
C LEU A 133 -13.94 -6.59 5.97
N VAL A 134 -13.54 -5.66 5.11
CA VAL A 134 -13.97 -4.25 5.11
C VAL A 134 -14.86 -4.01 3.90
N ASP A 135 -16.07 -3.50 4.10
CA ASP A 135 -16.95 -3.13 2.98
C ASP A 135 -16.81 -1.64 2.61
N ASP A 136 -16.58 -0.75 3.59
CA ASP A 136 -16.45 0.70 3.39
C ASP A 136 -15.32 1.28 4.26
N VAL A 137 -15.48 1.24 5.59
CA VAL A 137 -14.47 1.73 6.54
C VAL A 137 -14.26 0.78 7.71
N ALA A 138 -13.03 0.67 8.19
CA ALA A 138 -12.69 0.01 9.45
C ALA A 138 -11.65 0.84 10.22
N GLU A 139 -11.75 0.84 11.54
CA GLU A 139 -10.81 1.51 12.44
C GLU A 139 -10.05 0.45 13.25
N LEU A 140 -8.73 0.50 13.23
CA LEU A 140 -7.84 -0.40 13.95
C LEU A 140 -7.04 0.40 14.99
N ASP A 141 -6.91 -0.17 16.18
CA ASP A 141 -5.99 0.34 17.20
C ASP A 141 -4.68 -0.47 17.16
N ILE A 142 -3.64 0.16 16.64
CA ILE A 142 -2.29 -0.39 16.59
C ILE A 142 -1.51 0.18 17.78
N GLY A 143 -1.82 -0.30 18.99
CA GLY A 143 -1.08 0.04 20.20
C GLY A 143 -1.14 1.52 20.57
N GLY A 144 -2.34 2.09 20.62
CA GLY A 144 -2.60 3.51 20.88
C GLY A 144 -2.62 4.39 19.62
N ARG A 145 -2.36 3.81 18.44
CA ARG A 145 -2.38 4.51 17.15
C ARG A 145 -3.59 4.11 16.33
N ALA A 146 -4.43 5.07 16.01
CA ALA A 146 -5.57 4.86 15.12
C ALA A 146 -5.10 4.69 13.67
N VAL A 147 -5.53 3.60 13.05
CA VAL A 147 -5.35 3.35 11.62
C VAL A 147 -6.72 3.15 11.01
N THR A 148 -7.04 3.88 9.95
CA THR A 148 -8.30 3.73 9.23
C THR A 148 -8.07 3.01 7.90
N LEU A 149 -8.85 1.96 7.63
CA LEU A 149 -8.93 1.31 6.33
C LEU A 149 -10.14 1.87 5.60
N ARG A 150 -9.99 2.29 4.34
CA ARG A 150 -11.09 2.87 3.54
C ARG A 150 -11.12 2.31 2.13
N HIS A 151 -12.29 1.88 1.70
CA HIS A 151 -12.60 1.69 0.29
C HIS A 151 -13.15 3.01 -0.26
N LEU A 152 -12.38 3.69 -1.12
CA LEU A 152 -12.75 5.02 -1.64
C LEU A 152 -13.56 4.96 -2.94
N GLY A 153 -13.74 3.78 -3.50
CA GLY A 153 -14.31 3.55 -4.82
C GLY A 153 -13.48 2.54 -5.60
N ARG A 154 -13.91 2.26 -6.83
CA ARG A 154 -13.21 1.36 -7.74
C ARG A 154 -12.12 2.14 -8.49
N GLY A 155 -10.98 1.50 -8.70
CA GLY A 155 -9.85 2.14 -9.34
C GLY A 155 -8.99 1.14 -10.08
N HIS A 156 -7.88 0.72 -9.48
CA HIS A 156 -7.02 -0.32 -10.03
C HIS A 156 -7.68 -1.69 -10.02
N THR A 157 -8.47 -1.96 -8.99
CA THR A 157 -9.38 -3.10 -8.88
C THR A 157 -10.75 -2.62 -8.40
N ASP A 158 -11.70 -3.54 -8.21
CA ASP A 158 -12.95 -3.20 -7.52
C ASP A 158 -12.83 -3.30 -5.98
N GLY A 159 -11.70 -3.81 -5.49
CA GLY A 159 -11.42 -4.13 -4.10
C GLY A 159 -10.39 -3.25 -3.41
N ASP A 160 -9.95 -2.16 -4.03
CA ASP A 160 -8.86 -1.30 -3.51
C ASP A 160 -9.18 -0.74 -2.11
N LEU A 161 -8.21 -0.87 -1.20
CA LEU A 161 -8.22 -0.27 0.13
C LEU A 161 -7.05 0.68 0.33
N VAL A 162 -7.37 1.85 0.88
CA VAL A 162 -6.39 2.81 1.41
C VAL A 162 -6.21 2.59 2.91
N VAL A 163 -4.97 2.53 3.36
CA VAL A 163 -4.60 2.52 4.79
C VAL A 163 -4.14 3.92 5.19
N ALA A 164 -4.90 4.59 6.06
CA ALA A 164 -4.59 5.90 6.57
C ALA A 164 -4.08 5.83 8.02
N VAL A 165 -2.94 6.46 8.28
CA VAL A 165 -2.35 6.57 9.61
C VAL A 165 -1.71 7.94 9.76
N ASP A 166 -2.14 8.71 10.75
CA ASP A 166 -1.76 10.13 10.88
C ASP A 166 -2.02 10.88 9.55
N ASP A 167 -1.00 11.53 8.97
CA ASP A 167 -1.09 12.21 7.66
C ASP A 167 -0.61 11.34 6.47
N ILE A 168 -0.30 10.06 6.70
CA ILE A 168 0.26 9.13 5.71
C ILE A 168 -0.81 8.21 5.15
N LEU A 169 -0.80 8.03 3.84
CA LEU A 169 -1.68 7.10 3.13
C LEU A 169 -0.86 6.02 2.45
N PHE A 170 -1.17 4.75 2.69
CA PHE A 170 -0.79 3.65 1.79
C PHE A 170 -1.93 3.44 0.80
N ALA A 171 -1.66 3.72 -0.47
CA ALA A 171 -2.68 3.72 -1.52
C ALA A 171 -2.77 2.38 -2.27
N GLY A 172 -1.78 1.50 -2.10
CA GLY A 172 -1.59 0.38 -3.03
C GLY A 172 -1.53 0.91 -4.47
N ASP A 173 -2.02 0.11 -5.40
CA ASP A 173 -1.94 0.42 -6.83
C ASP A 173 -3.00 1.42 -7.30
N LEU A 174 -3.80 2.01 -6.40
CA LEU A 174 -4.55 3.21 -6.75
C LEU A 174 -3.61 4.33 -7.22
N VAL A 175 -2.37 4.37 -6.73
CA VAL A 175 -1.32 5.29 -7.15
C VAL A 175 -0.12 4.48 -7.66
N GLU A 176 0.34 4.80 -8.86
CA GLU A 176 1.33 4.02 -9.61
C GLU A 176 2.51 4.91 -9.98
N GLU A 177 3.69 4.66 -9.39
CA GLU A 177 4.92 5.44 -9.67
C GLU A 177 5.99 4.62 -10.38
N GLY A 178 6.09 3.32 -10.08
CA GLY A 178 7.06 2.41 -10.68
C GLY A 178 6.77 2.07 -12.15
N ALA A 179 5.52 2.23 -12.58
CA ALA A 179 5.05 1.98 -13.94
C ALA A 179 3.81 2.85 -14.26
N PRO A 180 3.42 2.98 -15.54
CA PRO A 180 2.11 3.55 -15.88
C PRO A 180 0.96 2.73 -15.28
N PRO A 181 -0.18 3.36 -14.91
CA PRO A 181 -1.32 2.65 -14.35
C PRO A 181 -1.78 1.44 -15.17
N ALA A 182 -1.91 0.28 -14.53
CA ALA A 182 -2.36 -0.94 -15.18
C ALA A 182 -3.87 -0.92 -15.43
N MET A 183 -4.31 -1.43 -16.58
CA MET A 183 -5.72 -1.33 -17.01
C MET A 183 -6.50 -2.66 -16.97
N GLY A 184 -5.82 -3.80 -16.82
CA GLY A 184 -6.39 -5.13 -17.08
C GLY A 184 -7.64 -5.44 -16.25
N ASP A 185 -7.60 -5.10 -14.96
CA ASP A 185 -8.70 -5.32 -14.00
C ASP A 185 -9.26 -3.98 -13.45
N ALA A 186 -8.85 -2.87 -14.06
CA ALA A 186 -9.13 -1.52 -13.58
C ALA A 186 -10.52 -1.01 -13.96
N PHE A 187 -10.90 0.13 -13.37
CA PHE A 187 -12.15 0.85 -13.58
C PHE A 187 -11.88 2.28 -14.06
N PRO A 188 -11.36 2.46 -15.29
CA PRO A 188 -10.82 3.74 -15.74
C PRO A 188 -11.84 4.88 -15.80
N LEU A 189 -13.15 4.58 -15.88
CA LEU A 189 -14.21 5.59 -15.83
C LEU A 189 -14.54 6.05 -14.40
N GLU A 190 -14.21 5.24 -13.38
CA GLU A 190 -14.51 5.49 -11.96
C GLU A 190 -13.25 5.91 -11.18
N TRP A 191 -12.07 5.46 -11.62
CA TRP A 191 -10.79 5.69 -10.96
C TRP A 191 -10.47 7.18 -10.72
N PRO A 192 -10.76 8.13 -11.64
CA PRO A 192 -10.53 9.55 -11.36
C PRO A 192 -11.28 10.07 -10.13
N ASP A 193 -12.53 9.64 -9.92
CA ASP A 193 -13.34 10.04 -8.76
C ASP A 193 -12.80 9.41 -7.48
N THR A 194 -12.33 8.17 -7.55
CA THR A 194 -11.64 7.48 -6.44
C THR A 194 -10.36 8.23 -6.04
N LEU A 195 -9.60 8.75 -7.01
CA LEU A 195 -8.41 9.56 -6.74
C LEU A 195 -8.76 10.95 -6.18
N ASP A 196 -9.87 11.56 -6.59
CA ASP A 196 -10.36 12.79 -5.95
C ASP A 196 -10.68 12.57 -4.47
N ALA A 197 -11.30 11.43 -4.12
CA ALA A 197 -11.53 11.05 -2.73
C ALA A 197 -10.21 10.83 -1.95
N LEU A 198 -9.20 10.22 -2.58
CA LEU A 198 -7.88 10.03 -1.98
C LEU A 198 -7.17 11.38 -1.74
N LEU A 199 -7.20 12.28 -2.72
CA LEU A 199 -6.65 13.63 -2.63
C LEU A 199 -7.30 14.47 -1.52
N ALA A 200 -8.59 14.27 -1.27
CA ALA A 200 -9.29 14.93 -0.18
C ALA A 200 -8.70 14.56 1.20
N MET A 201 -8.07 13.39 1.33
CA MET A 201 -7.41 12.91 2.54
C MET A 201 -5.89 13.15 2.56
N ALA A 202 -5.25 13.34 1.42
CA ALA A 202 -3.79 13.46 1.33
C ALA A 202 -3.31 14.75 1.99
N ARG A 203 -2.68 14.63 3.17
CA ARG A 203 -2.07 15.73 3.93
C ARG A 203 -0.55 15.60 4.06
N GLY A 204 -0.05 14.38 3.98
CA GLY A 204 1.37 14.05 4.01
C GLY A 204 1.77 13.11 2.88
N PRO A 205 2.76 12.24 3.10
CA PRO A 205 3.22 11.27 2.12
C PRO A 205 2.14 10.29 1.68
N VAL A 206 2.14 9.94 0.38
CA VAL A 206 1.32 8.88 -0.18
C VAL A 206 2.25 7.77 -0.68
N VAL A 207 2.06 6.56 -0.19
CA VAL A 207 2.85 5.38 -0.55
C VAL A 207 2.10 4.63 -1.65
N PRO A 208 2.60 4.64 -2.91
CA PRO A 208 2.03 3.83 -3.98
C PRO A 208 2.34 2.35 -3.73
N GLY A 209 1.64 1.46 -4.44
CA GLY A 209 2.00 0.04 -4.42
C GLY A 209 3.37 -0.19 -5.05
N HIS A 210 3.68 0.51 -6.14
CA HIS A 210 4.98 0.42 -6.80
C HIS A 210 5.68 1.78 -6.89
N GLY A 211 6.96 1.81 -6.53
CA GLY A 211 7.82 2.97 -6.76
C GLY A 211 8.16 3.81 -5.52
N ALA A 212 8.56 5.06 -5.76
CA ALA A 212 8.92 6.03 -4.73
C ALA A 212 7.67 6.53 -3.98
N VAL A 213 7.85 6.89 -2.72
CA VAL A 213 6.82 7.60 -1.95
C VAL A 213 6.58 8.96 -2.60
N VAL A 214 5.31 9.30 -2.84
CA VAL A 214 4.90 10.47 -3.60
C VAL A 214 4.17 11.52 -2.76
N THR A 215 3.91 12.66 -3.37
CA THR A 215 3.14 13.77 -2.77
C THR A 215 1.72 13.79 -3.33
N ALA A 216 0.82 14.52 -2.68
CA ALA A 216 -0.52 14.80 -3.22
C ALA A 216 -0.47 15.45 -4.61
N GLY A 217 0.58 16.23 -4.92
CA GLY A 217 0.77 16.82 -6.25
C GLY A 217 1.00 15.78 -7.35
N TYR A 218 1.71 14.68 -7.03
CA TYR A 218 1.87 13.55 -7.96
C TYR A 218 0.53 12.88 -8.23
N VAL A 219 -0.21 12.57 -7.16
CA VAL A 219 -1.54 11.95 -7.25
C VAL A 219 -2.49 12.80 -8.11
N ALA A 220 -2.45 14.14 -7.98
CA ALA A 220 -3.25 15.04 -8.79
C ALA A 220 -2.89 15.00 -10.29
N VAL A 221 -1.62 14.77 -10.62
CA VAL A 221 -1.20 14.57 -12.03
C VAL A 221 -1.78 13.25 -12.56
N GLN A 222 -1.60 12.14 -11.85
CA GLN A 222 -2.15 10.84 -12.26
C GLN A 222 -3.68 10.89 -12.38
N GLN A 223 -4.37 11.55 -11.45
CA GLN A 223 -5.82 11.77 -11.51
C GLN A 223 -6.22 12.50 -12.80
N SER A 224 -5.51 13.58 -13.14
CA SER A 224 -5.78 14.37 -14.35
C SER A 224 -5.51 13.57 -15.63
N GLU A 225 -4.48 12.73 -15.63
CA GLU A 225 -4.20 11.80 -16.74
C GLU A 225 -5.34 10.78 -16.89
N LEU A 226 -5.71 10.08 -15.82
CA LEU A 226 -6.81 9.10 -15.86
C LEU A 226 -8.15 9.74 -16.22
N ALA A 227 -8.42 10.98 -15.79
CA ALA A 227 -9.60 11.73 -16.23
C ALA A 227 -9.58 12.02 -17.74
N GLN A 228 -8.40 12.28 -18.33
CA GLN A 228 -8.26 12.40 -19.78
C GLN A 228 -8.50 11.07 -20.48
N LEU A 229 -8.01 9.96 -19.93
CA LEU A 229 -8.29 8.62 -20.44
C LEU A 229 -9.80 8.34 -20.42
N ALA A 230 -10.47 8.56 -19.29
CA ALA A 230 -11.92 8.35 -19.15
C ALA A 230 -12.72 9.14 -20.21
N ARG A 231 -12.34 10.40 -20.46
CA ARG A 231 -12.93 11.21 -21.53
C ARG A 231 -12.65 10.63 -22.91
N TRP A 232 -11.44 10.15 -23.18
CA TRP A 232 -11.10 9.57 -24.48
C TRP A 232 -11.81 8.23 -24.77
N LEU A 233 -12.06 7.44 -23.73
CA LEU A 233 -12.83 6.20 -23.84
C LEU A 233 -14.29 6.48 -24.22
N THR A 234 -14.85 7.60 -23.76
CA THR A 234 -16.25 7.98 -24.00
C THR A 234 -16.43 8.94 -25.20
N ASP A 235 -15.39 9.67 -25.58
CA ASP A 235 -15.31 10.54 -26.75
C ASP A 235 -13.98 10.35 -27.49
N PRO A 236 -13.96 9.54 -28.58
CA PRO A 236 -12.75 9.27 -29.35
C PRO A 236 -12.10 10.50 -30.00
N GLY A 237 -12.82 11.63 -30.09
CA GLY A 237 -12.30 12.89 -30.63
C GLY A 237 -11.36 13.64 -29.69
N ALA A 238 -11.30 13.25 -28.42
CA ALA A 238 -10.34 13.79 -27.45
C ALA A 238 -8.93 13.24 -27.68
N ALA A 239 -7.89 14.09 -27.62
CA ALA A 239 -6.50 13.64 -27.68
C ALA A 239 -6.01 13.28 -26.26
N PRO A 240 -5.61 12.02 -25.98
CA PRO A 240 -5.14 11.60 -24.67
C PRO A 240 -3.63 11.85 -24.48
N VAL A 241 -3.16 11.68 -23.25
CA VAL A 241 -1.72 11.52 -22.91
C VAL A 241 -1.27 10.06 -23.03
N PHE A 242 -2.22 9.12 -23.04
CA PHE A 242 -1.98 7.68 -23.13
C PHE A 242 -1.91 7.15 -24.57
N ASP A 243 -1.24 6.02 -24.75
CA ASP A 243 -1.10 5.38 -26.06
C ASP A 243 -2.33 4.52 -26.45
N ALA A 244 -2.33 4.04 -27.70
CA ALA A 244 -3.41 3.19 -28.22
C ALA A 244 -3.49 1.82 -27.52
N ARG A 245 -2.40 1.34 -26.92
CA ARG A 245 -2.37 0.06 -26.20
C ARG A 245 -3.09 0.19 -24.86
N THR A 246 -2.81 1.24 -24.09
CA THR A 246 -3.55 1.55 -22.85
C THR A 246 -5.05 1.61 -23.10
N ARG A 247 -5.49 2.20 -24.22
CA ARG A 247 -6.90 2.21 -24.60
C ARG A 247 -7.47 0.84 -24.94
N ALA A 248 -6.71 0.00 -25.63
CA ALA A 248 -7.16 -1.34 -25.99
C ALA A 248 -7.32 -2.23 -24.75
N ASP A 249 -6.46 -2.03 -23.75
CA ASP A 249 -6.48 -2.78 -22.49
C ASP A 249 -7.54 -2.24 -21.50
N ALA A 250 -7.98 -0.98 -21.65
CA ALA A 250 -8.96 -0.34 -20.77
C ALA A 250 -10.39 -0.89 -20.94
N PRO A 251 -11.04 -1.43 -19.89
CA PRO A 251 -12.46 -1.78 -19.94
C PRO A 251 -13.34 -0.52 -20.10
N VAL A 252 -14.21 -0.54 -21.11
CA VAL A 252 -15.15 0.56 -21.40
C VAL A 252 -16.56 0.30 -20.81
N GLU A 253 -16.89 -0.95 -20.49
CA GLU A 253 -18.17 -1.31 -19.86
C GLU A 253 -17.97 -1.60 -18.37
N GLY A 254 -18.79 -0.96 -17.51
CA GLY A 254 -18.74 -1.02 -16.04
C GLY A 254 -19.06 -2.38 -15.40
N LEU A 255 -18.99 -3.46 -16.16
CA LEU A 255 -18.91 -4.82 -15.67
C LEU A 255 -17.49 -5.32 -15.95
N GLY A 256 -16.70 -5.41 -14.89
CA GLY A 256 -15.39 -6.06 -14.93
C GLY A 256 -15.57 -7.46 -15.51
N GLN A 257 -15.16 -7.63 -16.77
CA GLN A 257 -14.63 -8.91 -17.20
C GLN A 257 -13.12 -8.79 -17.12
N PRO A 258 -12.52 -9.46 -16.12
CA PRO A 258 -11.08 -9.49 -15.95
C PRO A 258 -10.37 -9.83 -17.26
N ALA A 259 -9.16 -9.33 -17.45
CA ALA A 259 -8.38 -9.61 -18.65
C ALA A 259 -8.25 -11.11 -18.95
N HIS A 260 -8.22 -11.97 -17.91
CA HIS A 260 -8.16 -13.44 -18.05
C HIS A 260 -9.41 -14.06 -18.69
N GLN A 261 -10.57 -13.38 -18.67
CA GLN A 261 -11.79 -13.84 -19.35
C GLN A 261 -11.87 -13.41 -20.83
N ARG A 262 -11.04 -12.45 -21.26
CA ARG A 262 -10.99 -11.98 -22.67
C ARG A 262 -10.10 -12.83 -23.56
N GLN A 263 -9.16 -13.58 -22.98
CA GLN A 263 -8.23 -14.46 -23.74
C GLN A 263 -8.92 -15.66 -24.43
N GLY A 264 -10.25 -15.82 -24.31
CA GLY A 264 -11.00 -16.89 -24.96
C GLY A 264 -11.60 -16.54 -26.33
N GLN A 265 -11.48 -15.30 -26.84
CA GLN A 265 -12.15 -14.88 -28.07
C GLN A 265 -11.27 -13.97 -28.94
N HIS A 266 -10.44 -14.55 -29.83
CA HIS A 266 -10.25 -14.15 -31.25
C HIS A 266 -9.03 -14.85 -31.90
N PRO A 267 -9.02 -15.01 -33.25
CA PRO A 267 -8.37 -16.13 -33.94
C PRO A 267 -6.90 -15.91 -34.30
N GLU A 268 -6.25 -17.04 -34.62
CA GLU A 268 -4.94 -17.17 -35.24
C GLU A 268 -4.65 -16.10 -36.29
N GLN A 269 -3.48 -15.45 -36.15
CA GLN A 269 -2.50 -15.10 -37.20
C GLN A 269 -1.82 -13.75 -36.92
N ALA A 270 -0.56 -13.77 -36.48
CA ALA A 270 0.41 -12.74 -36.82
C ALA A 270 1.83 -13.32 -36.72
N GLY A 271 2.54 -13.29 -37.85
CA GLY A 271 3.81 -13.96 -38.05
C GLY A 271 5.02 -13.31 -37.38
N ASP A 272 5.94 -14.21 -37.07
CA ASP A 272 7.37 -14.11 -36.81
C ASP A 272 8.07 -12.80 -37.23
N ARG A 273 8.56 -12.02 -36.25
CA ARG A 273 9.68 -11.07 -36.40
C ARG A 273 10.46 -10.88 -35.09
N ALA A 274 11.77 -11.14 -35.16
CA ALA A 274 12.74 -11.01 -34.07
C ALA A 274 12.93 -9.55 -33.56
N PRO A 275 13.33 -9.35 -32.28
CA PRO A 275 13.49 -8.04 -31.68
C PRO A 275 14.84 -7.37 -32.07
N ARG A 276 14.82 -6.03 -32.25
CA ARG A 276 16.03 -5.19 -32.40
C ARG A 276 16.41 -4.54 -31.06
N PRO A 277 17.71 -4.28 -30.79
CA PRO A 277 18.17 -3.77 -29.52
C PRO A 277 17.94 -2.25 -29.35
N LEU A 278 17.68 -1.84 -28.10
CA LEU A 278 17.42 -0.48 -27.64
C LEU A 278 18.69 0.39 -27.67
N GLY A 279 18.59 1.57 -28.28
CA GLY A 279 19.66 2.58 -28.31
C GLY A 279 19.70 3.45 -27.05
N HIS A 280 20.92 3.70 -26.57
CA HIS A 280 21.24 4.59 -25.45
C HIS A 280 20.80 6.05 -25.69
N VAL A 281 20.21 6.66 -24.67
CA VAL A 281 20.04 8.12 -24.55
C VAL A 281 20.95 8.62 -23.44
N GLY A 282 21.90 9.49 -23.76
CA GLY A 282 22.86 10.08 -22.82
C GLY A 282 22.27 11.26 -22.02
N PRO A 283 22.86 11.62 -20.86
CA PRO A 283 22.25 12.61 -19.97
C PRO A 283 22.54 14.06 -20.41
N HIS A 284 21.49 14.89 -20.31
CA HIS A 284 21.55 16.34 -20.45
C HIS A 284 22.35 16.99 -19.31
N ARG A 285 23.25 17.93 -19.64
CA ARG A 285 23.95 18.82 -18.69
C ARG A 285 23.09 20.04 -18.37
N LEU A 286 23.02 20.41 -17.09
CA LEU A 286 22.67 21.75 -16.63
C LEU A 286 23.93 22.51 -16.16
N PRO A 287 23.94 23.86 -16.21
CA PRO A 287 25.14 24.67 -16.05
C PRO A 287 25.40 25.03 -14.59
N LEU A 288 26.68 25.12 -14.21
CA LEU A 288 27.11 25.79 -12.98
C LEU A 288 28.06 26.94 -13.34
N ASP A 289 27.67 28.13 -12.88
CA ASP A 289 28.52 29.31 -12.74
C ASP A 289 29.64 29.08 -11.73
N GLY A 290 30.74 29.82 -11.90
CA GLY A 290 31.73 30.04 -10.83
C GLY A 290 33.17 30.03 -11.32
N GLY A 291 33.72 31.23 -11.56
CA GLY A 291 35.13 31.41 -11.89
C GLY A 291 36.08 31.10 -10.73
N GLY A 292 37.36 30.91 -11.06
CA GLY A 292 38.41 30.78 -10.03
C GLY A 292 39.69 30.09 -10.50
N GLN A 293 40.55 30.86 -11.16
CA GLN A 293 42.03 30.82 -11.18
C GLN A 293 42.80 29.51 -10.84
N ARG A 294 43.56 29.08 -11.85
CA ARG A 294 45.01 28.75 -11.88
C ARG A 294 45.66 27.92 -10.75
N ALA A 295 46.15 26.76 -11.20
CA ALA A 295 47.53 26.24 -11.09
C ALA A 295 48.12 25.93 -9.70
N HIS A 296 48.38 24.64 -9.44
CA HIS A 296 49.76 24.13 -9.41
C HIS A 296 49.85 22.60 -9.45
N THR A 297 50.90 22.19 -10.13
CA THR A 297 51.56 20.91 -10.40
C THR A 297 52.01 20.08 -9.18
N GLY A 298 52.13 18.77 -9.36
CA GLY A 298 53.06 17.88 -8.61
C GLY A 298 52.35 16.68 -7.96
N ARG A 299 52.16 15.56 -8.66
CA ARG A 299 53.07 14.40 -8.83
C ARG A 299 53.39 13.64 -7.52
N GLN A 300 52.79 12.45 -7.44
CA GLN A 300 53.19 11.17 -6.81
C GLN A 300 54.40 11.15 -5.86
N VAL A 301 54.32 10.35 -4.79
CA VAL A 301 54.90 8.99 -4.68
C VAL A 301 54.46 8.31 -3.37
N ASP A 302 54.32 6.99 -3.45
CA ASP A 302 53.99 5.96 -2.46
C ASP A 302 54.66 6.06 -1.07
N SER A 303 53.98 5.55 -0.05
CA SER A 303 54.45 4.41 0.79
C SER A 303 53.54 4.18 2.01
N GLN A 304 53.05 2.94 2.14
CA GLN A 304 52.78 2.26 3.41
C GLN A 304 54.10 1.58 3.86
N PRO A 305 54.35 1.19 5.14
CA PRO A 305 53.46 0.29 5.89
C PRO A 305 53.50 0.28 7.44
N GLU A 306 52.61 -0.57 7.98
CA GLU A 306 52.80 -1.50 9.12
C GLU A 306 52.50 -1.16 10.59
N ALA A 307 52.13 -2.25 11.28
CA ALA A 307 52.00 -2.54 12.72
C ALA A 307 50.63 -2.26 13.39
N THR A 308 49.71 -3.21 13.60
CA THR A 308 49.66 -4.46 14.41
C THR A 308 49.29 -4.29 15.90
N ALA A 309 48.31 -5.14 16.30
CA ALA A 309 48.07 -5.75 17.62
C ALA A 309 47.55 -4.84 18.77
N SER A 310 46.77 -5.27 19.77
CA SER A 310 45.97 -6.47 20.11
C SER A 310 45.46 -6.29 21.56
N GLY A 311 44.37 -6.96 21.95
CA GLY A 311 44.02 -7.31 23.36
C GLY A 311 42.81 -6.55 23.94
N SER A 312 41.63 -7.15 24.20
CA SER A 312 41.23 -8.12 25.25
C SER A 312 41.44 -7.58 26.68
N SER A 313 40.56 -7.64 27.70
CA SER A 313 39.33 -8.41 28.00
C SER A 313 38.74 -7.93 29.37
N THR A 314 37.49 -8.34 29.69
CA THR A 314 36.91 -8.65 31.05
C THR A 314 36.81 -7.53 32.12
N SER A 315 35.91 -7.48 33.11
CA SER A 315 34.64 -8.15 33.51
C SER A 315 34.08 -7.41 34.76
N SER A 316 32.75 -7.47 34.93
CA SER A 316 31.90 -7.31 36.14
C SER A 316 32.45 -6.84 37.52
N SER A 317 31.66 -6.01 38.22
CA SER A 317 30.89 -6.40 39.43
C SER A 317 30.17 -5.22 40.12
N ARG A 318 29.03 -5.54 40.76
CA ARG A 318 28.12 -4.68 41.52
C ARG A 318 28.65 -4.32 42.91
N ARG A 319 28.20 -3.19 43.47
CA ARG A 319 27.80 -3.11 44.89
C ARG A 319 26.79 -1.99 45.18
N THR A 320 25.89 -2.31 46.08
CA THR A 320 24.73 -1.59 46.61
C THR A 320 25.04 -0.92 47.95
N THR A 321 24.39 0.21 48.26
CA THR A 321 24.02 0.68 49.62
C THR A 321 23.03 1.85 49.47
N ARG A 322 21.72 1.67 49.76
CA ARG A 322 20.98 1.84 51.04
C ARG A 322 20.61 3.29 51.40
N MET A 323 19.29 3.56 51.39
CA MET A 323 18.54 4.71 51.92
C MET A 323 18.62 4.79 53.47
N PRO A 324 18.22 5.91 54.11
CA PRO A 324 16.83 6.00 54.65
C PRO A 324 16.22 7.43 54.73
N GLY A 325 14.89 7.50 54.89
CA GLY A 325 14.26 8.55 55.73
C GLY A 325 12.99 9.24 55.21
N CYS A 326 11.83 8.79 55.68
CA CYS A 326 10.54 9.52 55.69
C CYS A 326 10.65 10.91 56.36
N TRP A 327 9.74 11.84 56.05
CA TRP A 327 8.83 12.54 57.00
C TRP A 327 7.81 13.39 56.23
N ALA A 328 6.67 13.62 56.87
CA ALA A 328 5.41 14.06 56.30
C ALA A 328 5.13 15.57 56.40
N ARG A 329 3.99 15.96 55.80
CA ARG A 329 3.03 17.06 56.15
C ARG A 329 3.15 18.45 55.48
N SER A 330 2.14 18.69 54.64
CA SER A 330 1.11 19.76 54.66
C SER A 330 1.48 21.26 54.61
N SER A 331 0.91 21.96 53.62
CA SER A 331 0.02 23.16 53.73
C SER A 331 -0.09 23.80 52.33
N SER A 332 -1.25 23.82 51.65
CA SER A 332 -2.41 24.74 51.78
C SER A 332 -2.13 26.23 51.51
N ARG A 333 -2.75 26.72 50.41
CA ARG A 333 -3.24 28.09 50.03
C ARG A 333 -3.35 28.06 48.49
N ASN A 334 -4.49 27.97 47.82
CA ASN A 334 -5.78 28.69 47.82
C ASN A 334 -5.67 30.23 47.73
N THR A 335 -5.98 30.76 46.54
CA THR A 335 -6.85 31.92 46.22
C THR A 335 -6.99 31.90 44.67
N SER A 336 -8.15 31.56 44.09
CA SER A 336 -9.31 32.40 43.76
C SER A 336 -8.94 33.58 42.83
N ARG A 337 -9.67 34.00 41.79
CA ARG A 337 -10.98 33.70 41.16
C ARG A 337 -11.04 34.69 39.98
N ARG A 338 -11.50 34.31 38.79
CA ARG A 338 -12.63 35.00 38.12
C ARG A 338 -13.11 34.27 36.86
N SER A 339 -14.33 33.78 37.01
CA SER A 339 -15.29 33.37 36.00
C SER A 339 -15.82 34.56 35.19
N SER A 340 -16.15 34.34 33.92
CA SER A 340 -17.29 35.02 33.29
C SER A 340 -18.19 33.98 32.63
N ARG A 341 -19.40 33.88 33.17
CA ARG A 341 -20.56 33.21 32.56
C ARG A 341 -21.23 34.22 31.63
N ARG A 342 -21.71 33.77 30.48
CA ARG A 342 -22.91 34.32 29.84
C ARG A 342 -23.80 33.16 29.43
N ALA A 343 -25.05 33.22 29.85
CA ALA A 343 -26.09 32.28 29.52
C ALA A 343 -27.31 33.05 29.01
N MET A 344 -28.05 32.33 28.15
CA MET A 344 -29.48 32.45 27.82
C MET A 344 -29.90 33.41 26.71
N SER A 345 -30.43 32.81 25.64
CA SER A 345 -31.86 32.96 25.32
C SER A 345 -32.36 31.72 24.59
N ALA A 346 -33.47 31.17 25.10
CA ALA A 346 -34.24 30.08 24.52
C ALA A 346 -35.55 30.62 23.94
N ARG A 347 -35.99 30.05 22.81
CA ARG A 347 -37.36 30.03 22.22
C ARG A 347 -37.23 29.16 20.95
N SER A 348 -38.09 28.25 20.55
CA SER A 348 -39.26 27.54 21.09
C SER A 348 -39.61 26.52 19.99
N ARG A 349 -39.92 25.27 20.35
CA ARG A 349 -40.39 24.20 19.44
C ARG A 349 -41.78 24.51 18.87
N PRO A 350 -42.19 23.76 17.83
CA PRO A 350 -43.33 22.86 18.03
C PRO A 350 -43.09 21.40 17.58
N ARG A 351 -43.73 20.49 18.33
CA ARG A 351 -44.14 19.10 18.02
C ARG A 351 -45.20 19.11 16.89
N ALA A 352 -45.56 18.08 16.14
CA ALA A 352 -45.19 16.66 15.96
C ALA A 352 -45.98 16.12 14.73
N ALA A 353 -45.48 15.06 14.07
CA ALA A 353 -46.23 13.98 13.40
C ALA A 353 -45.17 13.01 12.83
N ASN A 354 -44.84 11.86 13.42
CA ASN A 354 -45.60 10.60 13.50
C ASN A 354 -46.13 10.07 12.15
N SER A 355 -45.22 9.57 11.32
CA SER A 355 -45.54 8.66 10.21
C SER A 355 -45.03 7.26 10.57
N ARG A 356 -46.00 6.36 10.70
CA ARG A 356 -45.85 4.93 10.99
C ARG A 356 -44.98 4.25 9.93
N ALA A 357 -44.08 3.40 10.40
CA ALA A 357 -43.40 2.38 9.61
C ALA A 357 -44.43 1.44 8.94
N MET A 358 -44.33 1.29 7.63
CA MET A 358 -45.02 0.27 6.86
C MET A 358 -44.37 -1.11 7.14
N PRO A 359 -45.15 -2.18 7.39
CA PRO A 359 -44.60 -3.51 7.57
C PRO A 359 -44.06 -4.07 6.24
N ARG A 360 -42.86 -4.67 6.28
CA ARG A 360 -42.29 -5.44 5.17
C ARG A 360 -43.16 -6.65 4.84
N PRO A 361 -43.36 -7.01 3.55
CA PRO A 361 -44.08 -8.22 3.18
C PRO A 361 -43.32 -9.48 3.62
N ARG A 362 -44.05 -10.45 4.18
CA ARG A 362 -43.54 -11.77 4.53
C ARG A 362 -43.23 -12.59 3.26
N PRO A 363 -42.17 -13.40 3.24
CA PRO A 363 -41.89 -14.29 2.12
C PRO A 363 -42.95 -15.40 2.03
N VAL A 364 -43.46 -15.62 0.82
CA VAL A 364 -44.34 -16.73 0.47
C VAL A 364 -43.49 -18.01 0.44
N LEU A 365 -43.80 -18.95 1.33
CA LEU A 365 -43.25 -20.30 1.32
C LEU A 365 -43.80 -21.05 0.09
N ALA A 366 -42.90 -21.52 -0.78
CA ALA A 366 -43.23 -22.46 -1.83
C ALA A 366 -43.58 -23.84 -1.24
N PRO A 367 -44.53 -24.59 -1.83
CA PRO A 367 -44.92 -25.91 -1.34
C PRO A 367 -43.83 -26.95 -1.64
N VAL A 368 -43.44 -27.69 -0.58
CA VAL A 368 -42.57 -28.87 -0.65
C VAL A 368 -43.33 -30.01 -1.33
N MET A 369 -42.88 -30.38 -2.52
CA MET A 369 -43.33 -31.57 -3.24
C MET A 369 -42.60 -32.79 -2.65
N LYS A 370 -43.33 -33.63 -1.89
CA LYS A 370 -42.90 -34.98 -1.54
C LYS A 370 -43.19 -35.90 -2.73
N ILE A 371 -42.15 -36.44 -3.36
CA ILE A 371 -42.25 -37.61 -4.23
C ILE A 371 -41.78 -38.82 -3.41
N ARG A 372 -42.59 -39.88 -3.47
CA ARG A 372 -42.41 -41.18 -2.81
C ARG A 372 -41.33 -42.00 -3.49
#